data_AF-A0A967P4Z1-F1
#
_entry.id   AF-A0A967P4Z1-F1
#
_cell.length_a   1.000
_cell.length_b   1.000
_cell.length_c   1.000
_cell.angle_alpha   90.00
_cell.angle_beta   90.00
_cell.angle_gamma   90.00
#
_symmetry.space_group_name_H-M   'P 1'
#
loop_
_entity.id
_entity.type
_entity.pdbx_description
1 polymer ?
#
loop_
_entity_poly.entity_id
_entity_poly.type
_entity_poly.pdbx_seq_one_letter_code
_entity_poly.pdbx_strand_id
1 'polypeptide(L)' 'PMTIDTHMESQYNARAAVPEHVDILAGWQRRSEALRERRACELDLAYGEGERQRIDLFRCGESGAPLHVFIHGGYWQR' A
#
# COMPACT_ATOMS: atom_id res chain seq x y z
N PRO A 1 16.55 -7.08 -30.14
CA PRO A 1 15.81 -7.54 -28.95
C PRO A 1 16.71 -7.54 -27.71
N MET A 2 16.24 -6.93 -26.62
CA MET A 2 16.95 -6.98 -25.34
C MET A 2 16.72 -8.37 -24.72
N THR A 3 17.80 -9.11 -24.49
CA THR A 3 17.75 -10.39 -23.78
C THR A 3 17.63 -10.09 -22.30
N ILE A 4 16.59 -10.62 -21.66
CA ILE A 4 16.40 -10.52 -20.22
C ILE A 4 17.34 -11.54 -19.54
N ASP A 5 18.21 -11.07 -18.65
CA ASP A 5 19.02 -11.95 -17.80
C ASP A 5 18.16 -12.51 -16.67
N THR A 6 17.82 -13.79 -16.78
CA THR A 6 16.95 -14.48 -15.82
C THR A 6 17.48 -14.49 -14.39
N HIS A 7 18.80 -14.46 -14.18
CA HIS A 7 19.38 -14.37 -12.85
C HIS A 7 19.09 -12.99 -12.25
N MET A 8 19.35 -11.92 -13.00
CA MET A 8 19.07 -10.55 -12.53
C MET A 8 17.57 -10.32 -12.26
N GLU A 9 16.69 -10.82 -13.12
CA GLU A 9 15.23 -10.73 -12.91
C GLU A 9 14.79 -11.36 -11.59
N SER A 10 15.35 -12.52 -11.25
CA SER A 10 15.01 -13.21 -10.00
C SER A 10 15.30 -12.36 -8.76
N GLN A 11 16.33 -11.50 -8.81
CA GLN A 11 16.74 -10.67 -7.68
C GLN A 11 15.80 -9.47 -7.46
N TYR A 12 15.04 -9.07 -8.48
CA TYR A 12 14.06 -7.99 -8.39
C TYR A 12 12.62 -8.50 -8.25
N ASN A 13 12.39 -9.81 -8.40
CA ASN A 13 11.07 -10.39 -8.26
C ASN A 13 10.79 -10.81 -6.80
N ALA A 14 10.38 -9.82 -5.98
CA ALA A 14 10.00 -10.06 -4.59
C ALA A 14 8.89 -11.11 -4.42
N ARG A 15 8.01 -11.28 -5.42
CA ARG A 15 6.94 -12.30 -5.36
C ARG A 15 7.48 -13.71 -5.56
N ALA A 16 8.45 -13.88 -6.46
CA ALA A 16 9.13 -15.17 -6.64
C ALA A 16 9.94 -15.55 -5.39
N ALA A 17 10.47 -14.56 -4.67
CA ALA A 17 11.21 -14.76 -3.43
C ALA A 17 10.32 -15.08 -2.21
N VAL A 18 9.02 -14.77 -2.26
CA VAL A 18 8.07 -14.96 -1.15
C VAL A 18 6.86 -15.77 -1.65
N PRO A 19 6.90 -17.11 -1.58
CA PRO A 19 5.82 -17.98 -2.07
C PRO A 19 4.45 -17.66 -1.46
N GLU A 20 4.41 -17.25 -0.20
CA GLU A 20 3.19 -16.95 0.57
C GLU A 20 2.63 -15.54 0.29
N HIS A 21 3.21 -14.79 -0.65
CA HIS A 21 2.81 -13.39 -0.90
C HIS A 21 1.31 -13.23 -1.17
N VAL A 22 0.67 -14.22 -1.80
CA VAL A 22 -0.79 -14.19 -2.07
C VAL A 22 -1.58 -14.12 -0.77
N ASP A 23 -1.27 -14.98 0.20
CA ASP A 23 -1.96 -15.03 1.49
C ASP A 23 -1.63 -13.81 2.35
N ILE A 24 -0.39 -13.32 2.27
CA ILE A 24 0.05 -12.10 2.94
C ILE A 24 -0.75 -10.90 2.44
N LEU A 25 -0.85 -10.73 1.11
CA LEU A 25 -1.60 -9.63 0.48
C LEU A 25 -3.10 -9.72 0.82
N ALA A 26 -3.68 -10.91 0.75
CA ALA A 26 -5.07 -11.12 1.17
C ALA A 26 -5.27 -10.79 2.66
N GLY A 27 -4.28 -11.12 3.50
CA GLY A 27 -4.26 -10.76 4.92
C GLY A 27 -4.19 -9.26 5.15
N TRP A 28 -3.42 -8.52 4.34
CA TRP A 28 -3.38 -7.05 4.42
C TRP A 28 -4.73 -6.46 4.08
N GLN A 29 -5.37 -6.91 3.01
CA GLN A 29 -6.69 -6.43 2.60
C GLN A 29 -7.73 -6.63 3.71
N ARG A 30 -7.84 -7.83 4.27
CA ARG A 30 -8.77 -8.11 5.38
C ARG A 30 -8.54 -7.22 6.60
N ARG A 31 -7.28 -6.98 6.96
CA ARG A 31 -6.95 -6.11 8.11
C ARG A 31 -7.26 -4.64 7.82
N SER A 32 -7.02 -4.18 6.61
CA SER A 32 -7.36 -2.82 6.19
C SER A 32 -8.87 -2.58 6.18
N GLU A 33 -9.66 -3.54 5.70
CA GLU A 33 -11.13 -3.51 5.77
C GLU A 33 -11.61 -3.42 7.22
N ALA A 34 -11.15 -4.33 8.07
CA ALA A 34 -11.50 -4.34 9.49
C ALA A 34 -11.07 -3.05 10.23
N LEU A 35 -9.97 -2.42 9.82
CA LEU A 35 -9.52 -1.15 10.40
C LEU A 35 -10.47 0.00 10.05
N ARG A 36 -10.90 0.08 8.78
CA ARG A 36 -11.84 1.11 8.31
C ARG A 36 -13.20 1.02 9.01
N GLU A 37 -13.65 -0.18 9.34
CA GLU A 37 -14.90 -0.38 10.11
C GLU A 37 -14.79 0.06 11.58
N ARG A 38 -13.59 0.00 12.16
CA ARG A 38 -13.37 0.17 13.62
C ARG A 38 -12.84 1.54 14.02
N ARG A 39 -12.33 2.34 13.09
CA ARG A 39 -11.66 3.62 13.37
C ARG A 39 -12.34 4.76 12.64
N ALA A 40 -12.37 5.92 13.29
CA ALA A 40 -12.75 7.15 12.63
C ALA A 40 -11.74 7.43 11.50
N CYS A 41 -12.23 7.39 10.27
CA CYS A 41 -11.42 7.62 9.09
C CYS A 41 -12.19 8.47 8.07
N GLU A 42 -11.42 9.26 7.32
CA GLU A 42 -11.87 9.97 6.13
C GLU A 42 -11.10 9.35 4.97
N LEU A 43 -11.83 8.69 4.07
CA LEU A 43 -11.27 7.96 2.95
C LEU A 43 -11.29 8.84 1.70
N ASP A 44 -10.38 8.55 0.77
CA ASP A 44 -10.35 9.13 -0.58
C ASP A 44 -10.26 10.68 -0.60
N LEU A 45 -9.54 11.27 0.35
CA LEU A 45 -9.30 12.71 0.38
C LEU A 45 -8.37 13.12 -0.77
N ALA A 46 -8.81 14.04 -1.62
CA ALA A 46 -8.00 14.55 -2.73
C ALA A 46 -6.91 15.52 -2.24
N TYR A 47 -5.68 15.32 -2.71
CA TYR A 47 -4.58 16.29 -2.54
C TYR A 47 -4.11 16.89 -3.88
N GLY A 48 -4.71 16.47 -4.99
CA GLY A 48 -4.44 16.98 -6.33
C GLY A 48 -5.48 16.50 -7.35
N GLU A 49 -5.34 16.95 -8.59
CA GLU A 49 -6.33 16.75 -9.66
C GLU A 49 -6.38 15.33 -10.21
N GLY A 50 -5.28 14.57 -10.12
CA GLY A 50 -5.21 13.20 -10.64
C GLY A 50 -6.10 12.23 -9.86
N GLU A 51 -6.65 11.24 -10.55
CA GLU A 51 -7.55 10.22 -9.95
C GLU A 51 -6.95 9.54 -8.71
N ARG A 52 -5.64 9.26 -8.76
CA ARG A 52 -4.89 8.56 -7.69
C ARG A 52 -4.22 9.48 -6.69
N GLN A 53 -4.40 10.79 -6.81
CA GLN A 53 -3.90 11.75 -5.84
C GLN A 53 -4.85 11.82 -4.66
N ARG A 54 -4.93 10.70 -3.93
CA ARG A 54 -5.83 10.44 -2.82
C ARG A 54 -5.05 9.97 -1.59
N ILE A 55 -5.54 10.31 -0.42
CA ILE A 55 -5.06 9.79 0.86
C ILE A 55 -6.24 9.37 1.74
N ASP A 56 -5.99 8.37 2.59
CA ASP A 56 -6.89 8.02 3.69
C ASP A 56 -6.34 8.61 4.99
N LEU A 57 -7.16 9.35 5.73
CA LEU A 57 -6.81 9.93 7.02
C LEU A 57 -7.47 9.15 8.15
N PHE A 58 -6.66 8.51 8.98
CA PHE A 58 -7.12 7.80 10.18
C PHE A 58 -6.88 8.65 11.42
N ARG A 59 -7.93 8.93 12.19
CA ARG A 59 -7.85 9.78 13.39
C ARG A 59 -7.65 8.93 14.65
N CYS A 60 -6.70 9.35 15.49
CA CYS A 60 -6.49 8.74 16.82
C CYS A 60 -7.48 9.24 17.88
N GLY A 61 -8.18 10.35 17.63
CA GLY A 61 -9.13 10.96 18.56
C GLY A 61 -8.56 12.08 19.43
N GLU A 62 -7.27 12.37 19.32
CA GLU A 62 -6.59 13.43 20.09
C GLU A 62 -6.33 14.67 19.22
N SER A 63 -6.70 15.84 19.74
CA SER A 63 -6.41 17.12 19.08
C SER A 63 -4.92 17.44 19.19
N GLY A 64 -4.31 17.90 18.09
CA GLY A 64 -2.89 18.28 18.06
C GLY A 64 -1.90 17.10 18.05
N ALA A 65 -2.37 15.87 17.86
CA ALA A 65 -1.49 14.71 17.70
C ALA A 65 -0.58 14.84 16.46
N PRO A 66 0.68 14.35 16.52
CA PRO A 66 1.57 14.36 15.37
C PRO A 66 1.03 13.49 14.22
N LEU A 67 1.28 13.92 12.99
CA LEU A 67 0.88 13.17 11.80
C LEU A 67 1.93 12.13 11.43
N HIS A 68 1.51 10.86 11.35
CA HIS A 68 2.30 9.80 10.73
C HIS A 68 1.83 9.58 9.29
N VAL A 69 2.77 9.65 8.34
CA VAL A 69 2.49 9.45 6.91
C VAL A 69 3.15 8.15 6.45
N PHE A 70 2.33 7.24 5.90
CA PHE A 70 2.80 6.00 5.29
C PHE A 70 2.65 6.08 3.76
N ILE A 71 3.73 5.77 3.03
CA ILE A 71 3.76 5.77 1.56
C ILE A 71 4.02 4.34 1.10
N HIS A 72 3.07 3.76 0.36
CA HIS A 72 3.19 2.37 -0.07
C HIS A 72 4.20 2.22 -1.24
N GLY A 73 4.84 1.05 -1.30
CA GLY A 73 5.70 0.66 -2.42
C GLY A 73 4.94 -0.01 -3.56
N GLY A 74 5.57 -0.99 -4.20
CA GLY A 74 4.97 -1.74 -5.32
C GLY A 74 5.58 -1.42 -6.68
N TYR A 75 6.86 -1.03 -6.71
CA TYR A 75 7.62 -0.75 -7.94
C TYR A 75 7.06 0.37 -8.83
N TRP A 76 6.25 1.28 -8.28
CA TRP A 76 5.62 2.39 -9.02
C TRP A 76 4.91 1.96 -10.30
N GLN A 77 4.41 0.73 -10.31
CA GLN A 77 3.69 0.13 -11.42
C GLN A 77 2.24 -0.11 -11.00
N ARG A 78 1.37 -0.14 -12.01
CA ARG A 78 -0.09 -0.27 -11.92
C ARG A 78 -0.77 0.98 -11.46
#